data_AF-A0A940AYM8-F1
#
_entry.id   AF-A0A940AYM8-F1
#
_cell.length_a   1.000
_cell.length_b   1.000
_cell.length_c   1.000
_cell.angle_alpha   90.00
_cell.angle_beta   90.00
_cell.angle_gamma   90.00
#
_symmetry.space_group_name_H-M   'P 1'
#
loop_
_entity.id
_entity.type
_entity.pdbx_description
1 polymer ?
#
loop_
_entity_poly.entity_id
_entity_poly.type
_entity_poly.pdbx_seq_one_letter_code
_entity_poly.pdbx_strand_id
1 'polypeptide(L)' 'RVKMAVCGNGLAEKEQIQRMMKTLLALPELPQNDAADALALAICHAHASPIAIKDGADLV' A
#
# COMPACT_ATOMS: atom_id res chain seq x y z
N ARG A 1 5.74 -7.85 7.49
CA ARG A 1 5.50 -6.43 7.86
C ARG A 1 4.34 -5.82 7.08
N VAL A 2 4.24 -6.10 5.77
CA VAL A 2 3.09 -5.70 4.92
C VAL A 2 1.73 -6.09 5.50
N LYS A 3 1.54 -7.36 5.87
CA LYS A 3 0.29 -7.87 6.48
C LYS A 3 -0.15 -7.04 7.70
N MET A 4 0.78 -6.74 8.61
CA MET A 4 0.50 -5.90 9.78
C MET A 4 0.16 -4.45 9.39
N ALA A 5 0.89 -3.87 8.44
CA ALA A 5 0.69 -2.48 8.01
C ALA A 5 -0.64 -2.25 7.27
N VAL A 6 -1.14 -3.28 6.58
CA VAL A 6 -2.35 -3.19 5.75
C VAL A 6 -3.58 -3.75 6.46
N CYS A 7 -3.43 -4.89 7.13
CA CYS A 7 -4.55 -5.65 7.71
C CYS A 7 -4.60 -5.59 9.24
N GLY A 8 -3.65 -4.92 9.90
CA GLY A 8 -3.59 -4.82 11.36
C GLY A 8 -3.23 -6.12 12.09
N ASN A 9 -2.97 -7.21 11.36
CA ASN A 9 -2.49 -8.47 11.92
C ASN A 9 -1.42 -9.12 11.01
N GLY A 10 -0.52 -9.91 11.60
CA GLY A 10 0.59 -10.54 10.88
C GLY A 10 0.23 -11.80 10.11
N LEU A 11 -0.97 -12.34 10.36
CA LEU A 11 -1.45 -13.63 9.86
C LEU A 11 -2.41 -13.47 8.67
N ALA A 12 -2.65 -12.25 8.17
CA ALA A 12 -3.60 -12.00 7.10
C ALA A 12 -3.28 -12.80 5.83
N GLU A 13 -4.31 -13.42 5.25
CA GLU A 13 -4.19 -14.18 4.01
C GLU A 13 -4.02 -13.26 2.79
N LYS A 14 -3.49 -13.79 1.68
CA LYS A 14 -3.26 -13.00 0.46
C LYS A 14 -4.55 -12.37 -0.08
N GLU A 15 -5.66 -13.09 -0.01
CA GLU A 15 -6.98 -12.58 -0.42
C GLU A 15 -7.48 -11.46 0.48
N GLN A 16 -7.12 -11.47 1.76
CA GLN A 16 -7.44 -10.37 2.68
C GLN A 16 -6.65 -9.11 2.29
N ILE A 17 -5.38 -9.26 1.90
CA ILE A 17 -4.58 -8.13 1.41
C ILE A 17 -5.22 -7.55 0.13
N GLN A 18 -5.63 -8.39 -0.83
CA GLN A 18 -6.29 -7.93 -2.06
C GLN A 18 -7.60 -7.19 -1.77
N ARG A 19 -8.44 -7.71 -0.87
CA ARG A 19 -9.66 -7.02 -0.42
C ARG A 19 -9.34 -5.69 0.25
N MET A 20 -8.30 -5.65 1.07
CA MET A 20 -7.85 -4.40 1.69
C MET A 20 -7.34 -3.39 0.66
N MET A 21 -6.58 -3.80 -0.35
CA MET A 21 -6.15 -2.91 -1.43
C MET A 21 -7.36 -2.33 -2.18
N LYS A 22 -8.35 -3.17 -2.49
CA LYS A 22 -9.61 -2.72 -3.11
C LYS A 22 -10.31 -1.66 -2.26
N THR A 23 -10.47 -1.91 -0.96
CA THR A 23 -11.14 -0.98 -0.05
C THR A 23 -10.37 0.31 0.16
N LEU A 24 -9.05 0.23 0.38
CA LEU A 24 -8.19 1.39 0.66
C LEU A 24 -8.04 2.31 -0.56
N LEU A 25 -8.03 1.75 -1.76
CA LEU A 25 -7.84 2.49 -3.01
C LEU A 25 -9.13 2.64 -3.82
N ALA A 26 -10.28 2.24 -3.26
CA ALA A 26 -11.59 2.26 -3.89
C ALA A 26 -11.59 1.65 -5.32
N LEU A 27 -10.89 0.53 -5.51
CA LEU A 27 -10.79 -0.11 -6.82
C LEU A 27 -12.14 -0.74 -7.22
N PRO A 28 -12.49 -0.73 -8.52
CA PRO A 28 -13.76 -1.31 -9.00
C PRO A 28 -13.80 -2.83 -8.79
N GLU A 29 -12.66 -3.50 -8.92
CA GLU A 29 -12.52 -4.95 -8.82
C GLU A 29 -11.39 -5.37 -7.87
N LEU A 30 -11.31 -6.67 -7.56
CA LEU A 30 -10.20 -7.18 -6.76
C LEU A 30 -8.92 -7.14 -7.61
N PRO A 31 -7.83 -6.51 -7.12
CA PRO A 31 -6.57 -6.52 -7.83
C PRO A 31 -6.01 -7.95 -7.91
N GLN A 32 -5.36 -8.27 -9.04
CA GLN A 32 -4.59 -9.50 -9.18
C GLN A 32 -3.46 -9.58 -8.14
N ASN A 33 -2.94 -10.78 -7.91
CA ASN A 33 -1.94 -11.02 -6.86
C ASN A 33 -0.71 -10.11 -7.00
N ASP A 34 -0.16 -10.02 -8.21
CA ASP A 34 1.04 -9.22 -8.48
C ASP A 34 0.77 -7.71 -8.30
N ALA A 35 -0.41 -7.25 -8.72
CA ALA A 35 -0.83 -5.87 -8.52
C ALA A 35 -1.03 -5.54 -7.03
N ALA A 36 -1.64 -6.45 -6.27
CA ALA A 36 -1.85 -6.28 -4.84
C ALA A 36 -0.52 -6.24 -4.07
N ASP A 37 0.47 -7.07 -4.45
CA ASP A 37 1.80 -7.05 -3.83
C ASP A 37 2.54 -5.73 -4.12
N ALA A 38 2.46 -5.21 -5.34
CA ALA A 38 3.03 -3.90 -5.70
C ALA A 38 2.36 -2.74 -4.93
N LEU A 39 1.03 -2.73 -4.85
CA LEU A 39 0.27 -1.73 -4.10
C LEU A 39 0.58 -1.80 -2.59
N ALA A 40 0.68 -3.02 -2.04
CA ALA A 40 0.98 -3.20 -0.64
C ALA A 40 2.42 -2.75 -0.29
N LEU A 41 3.38 -2.94 -1.20
CA LEU A 41 4.72 -2.36 -1.12
C LEU A 41 4.68 -0.83 -1.14
N ALA A 42 3.90 -0.23 -2.05
CA ALA A 42 3.74 1.22 -2.15
C ALA A 42 3.13 1.82 -0.87
N ILE A 43 2.05 1.21 -0.35
CA ILE A 43 1.42 1.63 0.91
C ILE A 43 2.38 1.44 2.09
N CYS A 44 3.11 0.32 2.15
CA CYS A 44 4.13 0.15 3.17
C CYS A 44 5.22 1.22 3.11
N HIS A 45 5.66 1.61 1.91
CA HIS A 45 6.65 2.66 1.74
C HIS A 45 6.10 4.03 2.15
N ALA A 46 4.88 4.36 1.74
CA ALA A 46 4.19 5.59 2.12
C ALA A 46 3.91 5.71 3.63
N HIS A 47 3.64 4.58 4.31
CA HIS A 47 3.43 4.56 5.76
C HIS A 47 4.73 4.45 6.56
N ALA A 48 5.83 3.96 5.96
CA ALA A 48 7.13 3.78 6.63
C ALA A 48 8.11 4.95 6.40
N SER A 49 7.96 5.71 5.31
CA SER A 49 8.69 6.97 5.11
C SER A 49 7.75 8.14 5.38
N PRO A 50 8.10 9.11 6.22
CA PRO A 50 7.51 10.44 6.08
C PRO A 50 7.76 10.85 4.63
N ILE A 51 6.69 11.24 3.91
CA ILE A 51 6.84 11.87 2.62
C ILE A 51 7.71 13.11 2.87
N ALA A 52 9.00 13.00 2.57
CA ALA A 52 9.84 14.16 2.37
C ALA A 52 9.38 14.75 1.05
N ILE A 53 8.36 15.62 1.12
CA ILE A 53 8.07 16.56 0.06
C ILE A 53 9.37 17.36 -0.09
N LYS A 54 10.24 16.99 -1.04
CA LYS A 54 11.20 17.96 -1.55
C LYS A 54 10.36 18.89 -2.39
N ASP A 55 9.84 19.93 -1.74
CA ASP A 55 9.31 21.09 -2.43
C ASP A 55 10.29 21.46 -3.53
N GLY A 56 9.77 21.65 -4.75
CA GLY A 56 10.52 22.06 -5.92
C GLY A 56 11.07 23.48 -5.79
N ALA A 57 12.02 23.68 -4.89
CA ALA A 57 12.75 24.92 -4.67
C ALA A 57 14.26 24.62 -4.71
N ASP A 58 14.76 24.19 -5.88
CA ASP A 58 16.18 24.30 -6.22
C ASP A 58 16.38 24.41 -7.75
N LEU A 59 15.53 25.22 -8.39
CA LEU A 59 15.63 25.63 -9.79
C LEU A 59 15.23 27.12 -9.91
N VAL A 60 15.92 27.99 -9.18
CA VAL A 60 16.09 29.42 -9.48
C VAL A 60 17.33 29.95 -8.77
#